data_AF-A0A8C3MYU1-F1
#
_entry.id   AF-A0A8C3MYU1-F1
#
_cell.length_a   1.000
_cell.length_b   1.000
_cell.length_c   1.000
_cell.angle_alpha   90.00
_cell.angle_beta   90.00
_cell.angle_gamma   90.00
#
_symmetry.space_group_name_H-M   'P 1'
#
loop_
_entity.id
_entity.type
_entity.pdbx_description
1 polymer ?
#
loop_
_entity_poly.entity_id
_entity_poly.type
_entity_poly.pdbx_seq_one_letter_code
_entity_poly.pdbx_strand_id
1 'polypeptide(L)'
;MDFSGHRSRIIENPTEALSVAVEEGLAWRRRGCLRLNSHGSPIAMSNMAIHRSQSWFHHKISREEAQRLILQHGLVDGVFLVRDSQSNPKTFVLSLSHGLKIKHFQIVPLEDDGKLFYTLDDGHTRFTDLIQLVEFYQLNKGVLPCKLKHYCARIAL
;
A
#
# COMPACT_ATOMS: atom_id res chain seq x y z
N MET A 1 -23.43 -21.38 21.79
CA MET A 1 -21.98 -21.24 21.57
C MET A 1 -21.30 -22.32 22.38
N ASP A 2 -20.98 -23.41 21.72
CA ASP A 2 -20.34 -24.62 22.27
C ASP A 2 -18.82 -24.55 22.01
N PHE A 3 -18.03 -24.54 23.07
CA PHE A 3 -16.56 -24.44 23.02
C PHE A 3 -15.90 -25.82 23.16
N SER A 4 -16.50 -26.89 22.64
CA SER A 4 -15.96 -28.27 22.78
C SER A 4 -14.88 -28.65 21.75
N GLY A 5 -14.12 -27.68 21.26
CA GLY A 5 -12.87 -27.94 20.55
C GLY A 5 -11.72 -28.13 21.55
N HIS A 6 -10.91 -29.19 21.40
CA HIS A 6 -9.76 -29.57 22.23
C HIS A 6 -8.59 -28.55 22.25
N ARG A 7 -8.83 -27.24 22.16
CA ARG A 7 -7.77 -26.22 21.99
C ARG A 7 -8.00 -24.89 22.73
N SER A 8 -8.71 -24.88 23.85
CA SER A 8 -8.83 -23.65 24.64
C SER A 8 -8.71 -23.95 26.12
N ARG A 9 -7.47 -24.00 26.61
CA ARG A 9 -7.18 -23.95 28.05
C ARG A 9 -6.73 -22.54 28.41
N ILE A 10 -7.27 -22.00 29.49
CA ILE A 10 -6.86 -20.71 30.07
C ILE A 10 -5.56 -20.94 30.83
N ILE A 11 -4.53 -20.12 30.55
CA ILE A 11 -3.23 -20.18 31.20
C ILE A 11 -3.22 -19.18 32.36
N GLU A 12 -3.34 -19.68 33.58
CA GLU A 12 -3.39 -18.85 34.80
C GLU A 12 -2.00 -18.60 35.40
N ASN A 13 -1.01 -19.43 35.07
CA ASN A 13 0.36 -19.28 35.56
C ASN A 13 1.10 -18.20 34.75
N PRO A 14 1.58 -17.11 35.38
CA PRO A 14 2.26 -16.01 34.68
C PRO A 14 3.51 -16.42 33.92
N THR A 15 4.28 -17.38 34.44
CA THR A 15 5.52 -17.87 33.81
C THR A 15 5.19 -18.71 32.57
N GLU A 16 4.17 -19.56 32.65
CA GLU A 16 3.69 -20.36 31.53
C GLU A 16 3.12 -19.46 30.43
N ALA A 17 2.34 -18.43 30.80
CA ALA A 17 1.81 -17.45 29.86
C ALA A 17 2.93 -16.71 29.12
N LEU A 18 4.00 -16.34 29.82
CA LEU A 18 5.16 -15.69 29.22
C LEU A 18 5.91 -16.63 28.27
N SER A 19 6.12 -17.90 28.66
CA SER A 19 6.73 -18.90 27.79
C SER A 19 5.93 -19.12 26.52
N VAL A 20 4.59 -19.23 26.62
CA VAL A 20 3.71 -19.37 25.45
C VAL A 20 3.75 -18.13 24.57
N ALA A 21 3.72 -16.92 25.15
CA ALA A 21 3.84 -15.69 24.38
C ALA A 21 5.17 -15.56 23.63
N VAL A 22 6.29 -15.96 24.27
CA VAL A 22 7.61 -15.99 23.63
C VAL A 22 7.66 -17.04 22.52
N GLU A 23 7.15 -18.24 22.76
CA GLU A 23 7.12 -19.31 21.77
C GLU A 23 6.24 -18.95 20.57
N GLU A 24 5.06 -18.36 20.78
CA GLU A 24 4.20 -17.85 19.72
C GLU A 24 4.88 -16.71 18.95
N GLY A 25 5.53 -15.78 19.63
CA GLY A 25 6.32 -14.70 19.00
C GLY A 25 7.45 -15.24 18.12
N LEU A 26 8.16 -16.28 18.58
CA LEU A 26 9.19 -16.97 17.81
C LEU A 26 8.60 -17.80 16.65
N ALA A 27 7.42 -18.41 16.83
CA ALA A 27 6.71 -19.15 15.79
C ALA A 27 6.19 -18.23 14.69
N TRP A 28 5.71 -17.03 15.03
CA TRP A 28 5.37 -15.98 14.07
C TRP A 28 6.60 -15.55 13.26
N ARG A 29 7.76 -15.38 13.91
CA ARG A 29 9.02 -15.06 13.23
C ARG A 29 9.49 -16.19 12.29
N ARG A 30 9.35 -17.46 12.70
CA ARG A 30 9.67 -18.62 11.86
C ARG A 30 8.71 -18.76 10.66
N ARG A 31 7.41 -18.54 10.84
CA ARG A 31 6.41 -18.59 9.75
C ARG A 31 6.60 -17.48 8.71
N GLY A 32 7.13 -16.32 9.10
CA GLY A 32 7.51 -15.26 8.15
C GLY A 32 8.72 -15.58 7.28
N CYS A 33 9.59 -16.51 7.70
CA CYS A 33 10.87 -16.80 7.03
C CYS A 33 10.88 -18.12 6.23
N LEU A 34 10.02 -19.10 6.57
CA LEU A 34 10.03 -20.45 5.97
C LEU A 34 9.30 -20.60 4.61
N ARG A 35 9.06 -19.51 3.86
CA ARG A 35 8.69 -19.62 2.43
C ARG A 35 9.87 -19.57 1.48
N LEU A 36 11.10 -19.65 1.99
CA LEU A 36 12.31 -19.78 1.19
C LEU A 36 12.95 -21.15 1.43
N ASN A 37 12.67 -22.10 0.52
CA ASN A 37 13.69 -22.90 -0.14
C ASN A 37 13.07 -23.90 -1.13
N SER A 38 13.28 -23.65 -2.42
CA SER A 38 13.72 -24.71 -3.34
C SER A 38 14.34 -24.10 -4.61
N HIS A 39 15.67 -24.21 -4.69
CA HIS A 39 16.54 -24.08 -5.86
C HIS A 39 16.52 -22.79 -6.71
N GLY A 40 17.64 -22.08 -6.64
CA GLY A 40 18.02 -20.99 -7.55
C GLY A 40 18.70 -19.87 -6.79
N SER A 41 19.92 -19.52 -7.19
CA SER A 41 20.70 -18.38 -6.69
C SER A 41 19.83 -17.14 -6.42
N PRO A 42 20.15 -16.30 -5.42
CA PRO A 42 19.44 -15.03 -5.25
C PRO A 42 19.89 -14.10 -6.38
N ILE A 43 19.28 -14.26 -7.55
CA ILE A 43 18.96 -13.10 -8.38
C ILE A 43 18.18 -12.23 -7.41
N ALA A 44 18.76 -11.08 -7.04
CA ALA A 44 18.04 -10.04 -6.35
C ALA A 44 16.68 -9.92 -7.06
N MET A 45 15.63 -10.46 -6.43
CA MET A 45 14.28 -10.25 -6.89
C MET A 45 14.08 -8.77 -6.72
N SER A 46 14.36 -8.04 -7.79
CA SER A 46 13.97 -6.65 -7.93
C SER A 46 12.53 -6.59 -7.44
N ASN A 47 12.24 -5.64 -6.55
CA ASN A 47 10.88 -5.31 -6.17
C ASN A 47 10.09 -5.10 -7.47
N MET A 48 9.50 -6.17 -7.98
CA MET A 48 8.79 -6.24 -9.24
C MET A 48 7.51 -5.47 -9.01
N ALA A 49 7.58 -4.14 -9.16
CA ALA A 49 6.52 -3.15 -9.21
C ALA A 49 5.15 -3.69 -8.75
N ILE A 50 5.02 -4.14 -7.49
CA ILE A 50 3.87 -4.92 -7.00
C ILE A 50 2.58 -4.08 -7.09
N HIS A 51 2.74 -2.76 -7.05
CA HIS A 51 1.70 -1.79 -7.34
C HIS A 51 1.02 -1.98 -8.70
N ARG A 52 1.68 -2.57 -9.71
CA ARG A 52 1.10 -2.81 -11.04
C ARG A 52 -0.05 -3.81 -11.04
N SER A 53 -0.16 -4.68 -10.05
CA SER A 53 -1.30 -5.58 -9.91
C SER A 53 -2.48 -4.96 -9.16
N GLN A 54 -2.31 -3.77 -8.59
CA GLN A 54 -3.32 -3.13 -7.75
C GLN A 54 -4.44 -2.52 -8.60
N SER A 55 -5.69 -2.74 -8.20
CA SER A 55 -6.87 -2.23 -8.91
C SER A 55 -6.93 -0.71 -8.99
N TRP A 56 -6.29 0.00 -8.06
CA TRP A 56 -6.19 1.46 -8.04
C TRP A 56 -5.05 2.01 -8.90
N PHE A 57 -4.21 1.16 -9.50
CA PHE A 57 -3.06 1.56 -10.31
C PHE A 57 -3.32 1.42 -11.81
N HIS A 58 -3.34 2.54 -12.52
CA HIS A 58 -3.76 2.64 -13.92
C HIS A 58 -2.60 2.72 -14.93
N HIS A 59 -1.35 2.56 -14.49
CA HIS A 59 -0.19 2.56 -15.39
C HIS A 59 -0.13 3.86 -16.22
N LYS A 60 0.09 3.76 -17.54
CA LYS A 60 0.33 4.89 -18.44
C LYS A 60 -0.95 5.51 -19.01
N ILE A 61 -1.89 5.92 -18.15
CA ILE A 61 -3.02 6.76 -18.58
C ILE A 61 -2.67 8.25 -18.51
N SER A 62 -3.33 9.07 -19.32
CA SER A 62 -3.10 10.51 -19.32
C SER A 62 -3.77 11.22 -18.14
N ARG A 63 -3.45 12.50 -17.94
CA ARG A 63 -4.14 13.34 -16.96
C ARG A 63 -5.64 13.41 -17.26
N GLU A 64 -5.98 13.61 -18.51
CA GLU A 64 -7.35 13.78 -19.01
C GLU A 64 -8.13 12.48 -18.85
N GLU A 65 -7.51 11.34 -19.15
CA GLU A 65 -8.11 10.03 -18.96
C GLU A 65 -8.35 9.72 -17.47
N ALA A 66 -7.40 10.08 -16.60
CA ALA A 66 -7.59 9.98 -15.15
C ALA A 66 -8.74 10.85 -14.65
N GLN A 67 -8.86 12.07 -15.18
CA GLN A 67 -9.98 12.95 -14.86
C GLN A 67 -11.30 12.31 -15.29
N ARG A 68 -11.38 11.82 -16.54
CA ARG A 68 -12.58 11.16 -17.09
C ARG A 68 -13.05 10.00 -16.22
N LEU A 69 -12.13 9.13 -15.78
CA LEU A 69 -12.44 8.00 -14.89
C LEU A 69 -12.98 8.46 -13.53
N ILE A 70 -12.40 9.48 -12.92
CA ILE A 70 -12.89 10.04 -11.64
C ILE A 70 -14.26 10.71 -11.81
N LEU A 71 -14.49 11.40 -12.93
CA LEU A 71 -15.77 12.00 -13.27
C LEU A 71 -16.89 10.95 -13.39
N GLN A 72 -16.61 9.77 -13.96
CA GLN A 72 -17.56 8.65 -14.03
C GLN A 72 -17.99 8.13 -12.65
N HIS A 73 -17.19 8.36 -11.61
CA HIS A 73 -17.52 8.06 -10.22
C HIS A 73 -18.23 9.21 -9.48
N GLY A 74 -18.62 10.28 -10.19
CA GLY A 74 -19.48 11.34 -9.65
C GLY A 74 -18.77 12.40 -8.81
N LEU A 75 -17.44 12.54 -8.92
CA LEU A 75 -16.65 13.55 -8.18
C LEU A 75 -16.83 13.48 -6.65
N VAL A 76 -17.05 12.28 -6.13
CA VAL A 76 -17.19 12.05 -4.68
C VAL A 76 -15.85 12.27 -3.98
N ASP A 77 -15.88 12.99 -2.86
CA ASP A 77 -14.69 13.26 -2.05
C ASP A 77 -13.98 11.97 -1.62
N GLY A 78 -12.69 11.89 -1.93
CA GLY A 78 -11.86 10.72 -1.63
C GLY A 78 -11.81 9.68 -2.76
N VAL A 79 -12.51 9.92 -3.89
CA VAL A 79 -12.32 9.10 -5.09
C VAL A 79 -10.94 9.34 -5.68
N PHE A 80 -10.18 8.29 -5.94
CA PHE A 80 -8.80 8.43 -6.42
C PHE A 80 -8.35 7.33 -7.39
N LEU A 81 -7.21 7.57 -8.03
CA LEU A 81 -6.41 6.55 -8.71
C LEU A 81 -4.94 6.96 -8.72
N VAL A 82 -4.04 6.00 -8.92
CA VAL A 82 -2.60 6.26 -9.12
C VAL A 82 -2.21 5.85 -10.54
N ARG A 83 -1.33 6.62 -11.16
CA ARG A 83 -0.83 6.38 -12.52
C ARG A 83 0.64 6.74 -12.67
N ASP A 84 1.25 6.26 -13.74
CA ASP A 84 2.56 6.73 -14.19
C ASP A 84 2.48 8.22 -14.55
N SER A 85 3.54 8.98 -14.25
CA SER A 85 3.69 10.34 -14.74
C SER A 85 4.07 10.32 -16.22
N GLN A 86 3.40 11.15 -17.03
CA GLN A 86 3.76 11.32 -18.45
C GLN A 86 4.86 12.35 -18.67
N SER A 87 4.98 13.34 -17.77
CA SER A 87 5.98 14.42 -17.90
C SER A 87 7.32 14.06 -17.28
N ASN A 88 7.31 13.28 -16.18
CA ASN A 88 8.49 12.99 -15.39
C ASN A 88 8.70 11.47 -15.32
N PRO A 89 9.66 10.92 -16.08
CA PRO A 89 10.01 9.51 -15.99
C PRO A 89 10.36 9.11 -14.55
N LYS A 90 9.98 7.89 -14.15
CA LYS A 90 10.20 7.32 -12.80
C LYS A 90 9.39 7.94 -11.66
N THR A 91 8.50 8.90 -11.91
CA THR A 91 7.57 9.42 -10.89
C THR A 91 6.14 8.91 -11.13
N PHE A 92 5.31 8.94 -10.11
CA PHE A 92 3.89 8.59 -10.19
C PHE A 92 3.02 9.81 -9.90
N VAL A 93 1.72 9.68 -10.16
CA VAL A 93 0.73 10.72 -9.88
C VAL A 93 -0.47 10.11 -9.18
N LEU A 94 -0.82 10.64 -8.01
CA LEU A 94 -2.09 10.42 -7.34
C LEU A 94 -3.10 11.44 -7.86
N SER A 95 -4.17 10.98 -8.49
CA SER A 95 -5.30 11.83 -8.91
C SER A 95 -6.44 11.62 -7.93
N LEU A 96 -6.95 12.70 -7.32
CA LEU A 96 -7.90 12.68 -6.20
C LEU A 96 -9.03 13.69 -6.41
N SER A 97 -10.27 13.26 -6.20
CA SER A 97 -11.43 14.13 -6.15
C SER A 97 -11.65 14.70 -4.75
N HIS A 98 -11.87 16.02 -4.68
CA HIS A 98 -12.27 16.71 -3.46
C HIS A 98 -12.93 18.06 -3.78
N GLY A 99 -14.10 18.32 -3.20
CA GLY A 99 -14.83 19.59 -3.37
C GLY A 99 -15.21 19.84 -4.83
N LEU A 100 -15.71 18.80 -5.51
CA LEU A 100 -16.08 18.81 -6.94
C LEU A 100 -14.92 19.16 -7.90
N LYS A 101 -13.68 19.07 -7.43
CA LYS A 101 -12.46 19.32 -8.21
C LYS A 101 -11.57 18.09 -8.18
N ILE A 102 -10.81 17.89 -9.26
CA ILE A 102 -9.79 16.85 -9.34
C ILE A 102 -8.43 17.50 -9.14
N LYS A 103 -7.66 16.97 -8.19
CA LYS A 103 -6.29 17.41 -7.88
C LYS A 103 -5.31 16.29 -8.22
N HIS A 104 -4.14 16.68 -8.72
CA HIS A 104 -3.07 15.75 -9.09
C HIS A 104 -1.85 16.02 -8.22
N PHE A 105 -1.40 15.01 -7.48
CA PHE A 105 -0.25 15.09 -6.59
C PHE A 105 0.86 14.20 -7.13
N GLN A 106 2.04 14.77 -7.29
CA GLN A 106 3.19 14.04 -7.82
C GLN A 106 3.84 13.25 -6.69
N ILE A 107 3.90 11.93 -6.87
CA ILE A 107 4.63 11.03 -5.98
C ILE A 107 6.05 10.92 -6.53
N VAL A 108 7.02 11.44 -5.78
CA VAL A 108 8.42 11.50 -6.21
C VAL A 108 9.25 10.42 -5.52
N PRO A 109 10.21 9.80 -6.24
CA PRO A 109 11.19 8.94 -5.61
C PRO A 109 12.20 9.76 -4.81
N LEU A 110 12.64 9.21 -3.68
CA LEU A 110 13.72 9.71 -2.84
C LEU A 110 14.71 8.56 -2.63
N GLU A 111 16.01 8.81 -2.77
CA GLU A 111 17.03 7.84 -2.38
C GLU A 111 17.69 8.29 -1.08
N ASP A 112 17.75 7.40 -0.09
CA ASP A 112 18.40 7.60 1.21
C ASP A 112 19.14 6.32 1.60
N ASP A 113 20.45 6.42 1.84
CA ASP A 113 21.34 5.29 2.16
C ASP A 113 21.19 4.10 1.19
N GLY A 114 21.14 4.39 -0.11
CA GLY A 114 20.99 3.38 -1.17
C GLY A 114 19.61 2.71 -1.23
N LYS A 115 18.63 3.17 -0.44
CA LYS A 115 17.25 2.68 -0.45
C LYS A 115 16.34 3.68 -1.13
N LEU A 116 15.45 3.16 -1.97
CA LEU A 116 14.43 3.94 -2.66
C LEU A 116 13.17 4.08 -1.80
N PHE A 117 12.67 5.30 -1.68
CA PHE A 117 11.41 5.66 -1.04
C PHE A 117 10.54 6.50 -1.98
N TYR A 118 9.28 6.64 -1.61
CA TYR A 118 8.31 7.50 -2.27
C TYR A 118 7.72 8.50 -1.28
N THR A 119 7.47 9.73 -1.73
CA THR A 119 6.92 10.81 -0.92
C THR A 119 5.99 11.71 -1.72
N LEU A 120 5.07 12.36 -1.01
CA LEU A 120 4.12 13.37 -1.51
C LEU A 120 4.37 14.76 -0.91
N ASP A 121 5.28 14.87 0.05
CA ASP A 121 5.47 16.00 0.94
C ASP A 121 6.96 16.28 1.15
N ASP A 122 7.71 16.34 0.05
CA ASP A 122 9.14 16.70 0.01
C ASP A 122 10.02 15.90 1.00
N GLY A 123 9.64 14.65 1.25
CA GLY A 123 10.38 13.71 2.11
C GLY A 123 10.00 13.73 3.59
N HIS A 124 9.04 14.55 4.02
CA HIS A 124 8.54 14.53 5.40
C HIS A 124 7.92 13.18 5.77
N THR A 125 7.15 12.59 4.86
CA THR A 125 6.61 11.24 4.96
C THR A 125 7.18 10.38 3.84
N ARG A 126 7.72 9.20 4.20
CA ARG A 126 8.45 8.31 3.28
C ARG A 126 7.87 6.91 3.31
N PHE A 127 7.70 6.31 2.13
CA PHE A 127 7.14 4.97 1.97
C PHE A 127 8.06 4.11 1.12
N THR A 128 8.22 2.83 1.46
CA THR A 128 9.08 1.92 0.69
C THR A 128 8.47 1.52 -0.65
N ASP A 129 7.15 1.64 -0.79
CA ASP A 129 6.41 1.35 -2.00
C ASP A 129 5.09 2.14 -2.06
N LEU A 130 4.42 2.10 -3.21
CA LEU A 130 3.15 2.79 -3.42
C LEU A 130 1.97 2.16 -2.65
N ILE A 131 2.06 0.90 -2.25
CA ILE A 131 0.98 0.22 -1.51
C ILE A 131 0.91 0.82 -0.12
N GLN A 132 2.04 0.91 0.58
CA GLN A 132 2.12 1.57 1.88
C GLN A 132 1.70 3.04 1.83
N LEU A 133 2.08 3.77 0.77
CA LEU A 133 1.66 5.14 0.57
C LEU A 133 0.13 5.23 0.50
N VAL A 134 -0.51 4.41 -0.33
CA VAL A 134 -1.98 4.40 -0.47
C VAL A 134 -2.66 4.02 0.84
N GLU A 135 -2.22 2.96 1.51
CA GLU A 135 -2.77 2.51 2.80
C GLU A 135 -2.66 3.61 3.87
N PHE A 136 -1.51 4.28 3.95
CA PHE A 136 -1.33 5.39 4.87
C PHE A 136 -2.33 6.51 4.61
N TYR A 137 -2.52 6.93 3.35
CA TYR A 137 -3.42 8.03 3.00
C TYR A 137 -4.91 7.63 2.99
N GLN A 138 -5.23 6.33 3.06
CA GLN A 138 -6.59 5.85 3.35
C GLN A 138 -6.95 6.08 4.83
N LEU A 139 -5.98 5.92 5.73
CA LEU A 139 -6.17 6.10 7.17
C LEU A 139 -5.95 7.56 7.62
N ASN A 140 -5.03 8.26 6.96
CA ASN A 140 -4.53 9.57 7.36
C ASN A 140 -4.70 10.59 6.22
N LYS A 141 -5.09 11.82 6.56
CA LYS A 141 -5.19 12.89 5.55
C LYS A 141 -3.81 13.37 5.09
N GLY A 142 -2.87 13.55 6.04
CA GLY A 142 -1.56 14.16 5.77
C GLY A 142 -1.69 15.47 5.00
N VAL A 143 -0.89 15.63 3.95
CA VAL A 143 -0.90 16.81 3.05
C VAL A 143 -2.05 16.84 2.04
N LEU A 144 -2.82 15.74 1.90
CA LEU A 144 -3.95 15.70 0.97
C LEU A 144 -5.14 16.51 1.50
N PRO A 145 -6.06 16.98 0.64
CA PRO A 145 -7.24 17.70 1.10
C PRO A 145 -8.23 16.82 1.89
N CYS A 146 -8.27 15.53 1.61
CA CYS A 146 -9.06 14.52 2.31
C CYS A 146 -8.37 13.14 2.24
N LYS A 147 -8.86 12.18 3.03
CA LYS A 147 -8.41 10.78 3.00
C LYS A 147 -8.83 10.10 1.71
N LEU A 148 -8.05 9.14 1.25
CA LEU A 148 -8.41 8.24 0.17
C LEU A 148 -9.53 7.31 0.64
N LYS A 149 -10.61 7.17 -0.15
CA LYS A 149 -11.78 6.37 0.26
C LYS A 149 -12.14 5.31 -0.76
N HIS A 150 -12.34 5.72 -2.00
CA HIS A 150 -12.80 4.84 -3.08
C HIS A 150 -11.84 4.96 -4.25
N TYR A 151 -11.42 3.85 -4.85
CA TYR A 151 -10.56 3.90 -6.03
C TYR A 151 -11.36 3.66 -7.30
N CYS A 152 -10.96 4.32 -8.40
CA CYS A 152 -11.38 3.91 -9.73
C CYS A 152 -10.72 2.56 -10.02
N ALA A 153 -11.50 1.49 -10.17
CA ALA A 153 -10.94 0.19 -10.49
C ALA A 153 -10.46 0.17 -11.95
N ARG A 154 -9.25 -0.32 -12.20
CA ARG A 154 -8.78 -0.60 -13.55
C ARG A 154 -9.63 -1.73 -14.14
N ILE A 155 -10.37 -1.43 -15.20
CA ILE A 155 -11.04 -2.45 -16.00
C ILE A 155 -9.96 -3.09 -16.89
N ALA A 156 -9.59 -4.32 -16.59
CA ALA A 156 -8.83 -5.13 -17.54
C ALA A 156 -9.82 -5.61 -18.60
N LEU A 157 -9.68 -5.11 -19.83
CA LEU A 157 -10.34 -5.68 -21.01
C LEU A 157 -9.65 -6.98 -21.41
#